data_AF-A0A0G0YS22-F1
#
_entry.id   AF-A0A0G0YS22-F1
#
_cell.length_a   1.000
_cell.length_b   1.000
_cell.length_c   1.000
_cell.angle_alpha   90.00
_cell.angle_beta   90.00
_cell.angle_gamma   90.00
#
_symmetry.space_group_name_H-M   'P 1'
#
loop_
_entity.id
_entity.type
_entity.pdbx_description
1 polymer ?
#
loop_
_entity_poly.entity_id
_entity_poly.type
_entity_poly.pdbx_seq_one_letter_code
_entity_poly.pdbx_strand_id
1 'polypeptide(L)'
;MNFFVKQGVPEWFVAELKKSKPNKFIPTHLFQVLHVGVGRASGSVPYNLESINNCMIRWGKVEKVNRKTAVVNLNSLKKVRGGYKRTLITETFPFVEGFVPDLKVGDTVTVHWKQIVKILSEEEIEKITFWTDKVLESIG
;
A
#
# COMPACT_ATOMS: atom_id res chain seq x y z
N MET A 1 21.24 14.52 -5.11
CA MET A 1 19.99 14.49 -5.91
C MET A 1 20.22 14.35 -7.42
N ASN A 2 21.34 14.78 -8.02
CA ASN A 2 21.59 14.62 -9.48
C ASN A 2 21.55 13.16 -9.97
N PHE A 3 21.74 12.22 -9.06
CA PHE A 3 21.60 10.79 -9.32
C PHE A 3 20.18 10.38 -9.73
N PHE A 4 19.13 11.00 -9.19
CA PHE A 4 17.74 10.66 -9.54
C PHE A 4 17.41 10.98 -11.00
N VAL A 5 17.91 12.11 -11.52
CA VAL A 5 17.75 12.48 -12.94
C VAL A 5 18.46 11.46 -13.83
N LYS A 6 19.67 11.02 -13.45
CA LYS A 6 20.39 9.93 -14.14
C LYS A 6 19.65 8.59 -14.11
N GLN A 7 18.79 8.37 -13.11
CA GLN A 7 17.93 7.18 -12.99
C GLN A 7 16.57 7.35 -13.67
N GLY A 8 16.35 8.41 -14.44
CA GLY A 8 15.11 8.63 -15.20
C GLY A 8 13.99 9.31 -14.42
N VAL A 9 14.27 9.88 -13.23
CA VAL A 9 13.28 10.71 -12.53
C VAL A 9 13.22 12.10 -13.18
N PRO A 10 12.04 12.59 -13.60
CA PRO A 10 11.92 13.90 -14.22
C PRO A 10 12.45 15.05 -13.34
N GLU A 11 13.11 16.04 -13.96
CA GLU A 11 13.74 17.16 -13.23
C GLU A 11 12.74 17.97 -12.39
N TRP A 12 11.55 18.23 -12.92
CA TRP A 12 10.47 18.91 -12.21
C TRP A 12 10.13 18.19 -10.89
N PHE A 13 10.17 16.85 -10.92
CA PHE A 13 9.81 16.05 -9.76
C PHE A 13 10.94 16.00 -8.74
N VAL A 14 12.19 15.93 -9.19
CA VAL A 14 13.36 16.10 -8.32
C VAL A 14 13.34 17.46 -7.63
N ALA A 15 12.88 18.53 -8.30
CA ALA A 15 12.75 19.85 -7.70
C ALA A 15 11.66 19.90 -6.61
N GLU A 16 10.52 19.22 -6.78
CA GLU A 16 9.51 19.08 -5.72
C GLU A 16 10.03 18.29 -4.53
N LEU A 17 10.65 17.13 -4.75
CA LEU A 17 11.20 16.29 -3.68
C LEU A 17 12.25 17.02 -2.84
N LYS A 18 12.96 18.00 -3.43
CA LYS A 18 13.88 18.87 -2.68
C LYS A 18 13.17 19.82 -1.73
N LYS A 19 11.96 20.28 -2.07
CA LYS A 19 11.13 21.19 -1.27
C LYS A 19 10.41 20.47 -0.14
N SER A 20 9.98 19.23 -0.39
CA SER A 20 9.21 18.41 0.57
C SER A 20 9.99 17.16 0.95
N LYS A 21 11.15 17.33 1.59
CA LYS A 21 11.97 16.19 2.00
C LYS A 21 11.29 15.44 3.13
N PRO A 22 11.28 14.09 3.09
CA PRO A 22 10.83 13.30 4.22
C PRO A 22 11.72 13.56 5.43
N ASN A 23 11.10 13.75 6.60
CA ASN A 23 11.82 13.93 7.87
C ASN A 23 12.63 12.69 8.26
N LYS A 24 12.18 11.52 7.83
CA LYS A 24 12.82 10.23 8.09
C LYS A 24 12.67 9.32 6.89
N PHE A 25 13.74 8.66 6.48
CA PHE A 25 13.66 7.59 5.47
C PHE A 25 13.23 6.28 6.14
N ILE A 26 12.16 5.68 5.64
CA ILE A 26 11.67 4.37 6.09
C ILE A 26 11.66 3.45 4.87
N PRO A 27 12.49 2.39 4.83
CA PRO A 27 12.70 1.58 3.61
C PRO A 27 11.56 0.57 3.37
N THR A 28 10.32 1.05 3.28
CA THR A 28 9.14 0.22 3.00
C THR A 28 8.50 0.64 1.69
N HIS A 29 7.72 -0.27 1.09
CA HIS A 29 7.05 0.02 -0.17
C HIS A 29 6.08 1.22 -0.05
N LEU A 30 5.34 1.30 1.06
CA LEU A 30 4.39 2.40 1.30
C LEU A 30 5.08 3.76 1.37
N PHE A 31 6.31 3.82 1.93
CA PHE A 31 7.08 5.06 1.97
C PHE A 31 7.31 5.63 0.57
N GLN A 32 7.73 4.77 -0.37
CA GLN A 32 7.93 5.16 -1.77
C GLN A 32 6.62 5.57 -2.43
N VAL A 33 5.56 4.79 -2.22
CA VAL A 33 4.21 5.07 -2.73
C VAL A 33 3.69 6.44 -2.32
N LEU A 34 3.99 6.90 -1.11
CA LEU A 34 3.48 8.18 -0.59
C LEU A 34 4.42 9.37 -0.84
N HIS A 35 5.74 9.18 -0.81
CA HIS A 35 6.71 10.27 -0.99
C HIS A 35 7.09 10.49 -2.46
N VAL A 36 7.37 9.40 -3.18
CA VAL A 36 7.63 9.44 -4.62
C VAL A 36 6.32 9.45 -5.40
N GLY A 37 5.25 8.92 -4.81
CA GLY A 37 3.94 8.90 -5.43
C GLY A 37 3.82 7.83 -6.50
N VAL A 38 2.65 7.20 -6.55
CA VAL A 38 2.36 6.17 -7.53
C VAL A 38 2.33 6.78 -8.93
N GLY A 39 3.14 6.23 -9.84
CA GLY A 39 3.12 6.60 -11.26
C GLY A 39 3.55 8.04 -11.55
N ARG A 40 3.94 8.85 -10.55
CA ARG A 40 4.26 10.27 -10.76
C ARG A 40 5.50 10.48 -11.64
N ALA A 41 6.48 9.59 -11.52
CA ALA A 41 7.69 9.62 -12.33
C ALA A 41 7.47 9.01 -13.73
N SER A 42 6.62 7.97 -13.86
CA SER A 42 6.44 7.19 -15.09
C SER A 42 5.20 7.57 -15.92
N GLY A 43 4.22 8.22 -15.32
CA GLY A 43 2.88 8.44 -15.90
C GLY A 43 2.01 7.19 -16.02
N SER A 44 2.47 6.03 -15.53
CA SER A 44 1.83 4.74 -15.81
C SER A 44 0.47 4.54 -15.13
N VAL A 45 0.20 5.27 -14.04
CA VAL A 45 -1.09 5.27 -13.32
C VAL A 45 -1.34 6.64 -12.68
N PRO A 46 -2.60 7.05 -12.46
CA PRO A 46 -2.91 8.34 -11.85
C PRO A 46 -2.51 8.39 -10.38
N TYR A 47 -1.95 9.52 -9.93
CA TYR A 47 -1.64 9.72 -8.51
C TYR A 47 -2.89 10.15 -7.72
N ASN A 48 -3.67 9.16 -7.28
CA ASN A 48 -4.89 9.36 -6.48
C ASN A 48 -5.01 8.32 -5.35
N LEU A 49 -6.01 8.47 -4.48
CA LEU A 49 -6.22 7.59 -3.33
C LEU A 49 -6.43 6.13 -3.72
N GLU A 50 -7.15 5.87 -4.82
CA GLU A 50 -7.37 4.51 -5.31
C GLU A 50 -6.04 3.86 -5.71
N SER A 51 -5.22 4.53 -6.51
CA SER A 51 -3.93 4.00 -6.94
C SER A 51 -2.96 3.82 -5.78
N ILE A 52 -2.96 4.74 -4.82
CA ILE A 52 -2.20 4.59 -3.56
C ILE A 52 -2.63 3.33 -2.82
N ASN A 53 -3.93 3.10 -2.64
CA ASN A 53 -4.43 1.91 -1.96
C ASN A 53 -4.17 0.61 -2.74
N ASN A 54 -4.19 0.66 -4.09
CA ASN A 54 -3.85 -0.51 -4.91
C ASN A 54 -2.35 -0.83 -4.87
N CYS A 55 -1.48 0.18 -4.72
CA CYS A 55 -0.04 0.00 -4.62
C CYS A 55 0.43 -0.29 -3.20
N MET A 56 -0.30 0.16 -2.18
CA MET A 56 -0.09 -0.28 -0.81
C MET A 56 -0.35 -1.79 -0.71
N ILE A 57 0.49 -2.49 0.06
CA ILE A 57 0.14 -3.83 0.51
C ILE A 57 -0.90 -3.64 1.63
N ARG A 58 -2.18 -3.78 1.28
CA ARG A 58 -3.29 -3.73 2.24
C ARG A 58 -3.38 -5.09 2.93
N TRP A 59 -3.89 -5.12 4.15
CA TRP A 59 -4.11 -6.38 4.87
C TRP A 59 -5.40 -6.35 5.66
N GLY A 60 -6.03 -7.52 5.84
CA GLY A 60 -7.32 -7.56 6.49
C GLY A 60 -7.90 -8.96 6.62
N LYS A 61 -8.96 -9.05 7.40
CA LYS A 61 -9.60 -10.32 7.76
C LYS A 61 -10.57 -10.75 6.65
N VAL A 62 -10.52 -12.03 6.29
CA VAL A 62 -11.46 -12.66 5.37
C VAL A 62 -12.79 -12.87 6.11
N GLU A 63 -13.84 -12.24 5.60
CA GLU A 63 -15.20 -12.34 6.15
C GLU A 63 -16.04 -13.39 5.41
N LYS A 64 -15.76 -13.63 4.12
CA LYS A 64 -16.44 -14.63 3.30
C LYS A 64 -15.52 -15.18 2.22
N VAL A 65 -15.57 -16.48 1.98
CA VAL A 65 -14.90 -17.12 0.84
C VAL A 65 -15.97 -17.63 -0.13
N ASN A 66 -15.83 -17.24 -1.40
CA ASN A 66 -16.57 -17.79 -2.53
C ASN A 66 -15.61 -18.60 -3.41
N ARG A 67 -16.11 -19.22 -4.49
CA ARG A 67 -15.33 -20.14 -5.34
C ARG A 67 -13.98 -19.60 -5.84
N LYS A 68 -13.91 -18.33 -6.28
CA LYS A 68 -12.67 -17.71 -6.82
C LYS A 68 -12.37 -16.32 -6.25
N THR A 69 -13.11 -15.91 -5.23
CA THR A 69 -13.04 -14.57 -4.65
C THR A 69 -13.27 -14.64 -3.16
N ALA A 70 -12.73 -13.71 -2.40
CA ALA A 70 -13.06 -13.54 -0.99
C ALA A 70 -13.43 -12.09 -0.68
N VAL A 71 -14.34 -11.92 0.29
CA VAL A 71 -14.68 -10.64 0.89
C VAL A 71 -13.72 -10.40 2.04
N VAL A 72 -13.01 -9.27 2.01
CA VAL A 72 -11.95 -8.95 2.97
C VAL A 72 -12.18 -7.56 3.54
N ASN A 73 -12.09 -7.45 4.87
CA ASN A 73 -12.15 -6.19 5.60
C ASN A 73 -10.74 -5.65 5.82
N LEU A 74 -10.34 -4.72 4.96
CA LEU A 74 -8.94 -4.31 4.77
C LEU A 74 -8.58 -3.01 5.49
N ASN A 75 -7.42 -3.03 6.13
CA ASN A 75 -6.65 -1.83 6.44
C ASN A 75 -6.26 -1.13 5.15
N SER A 76 -6.75 0.10 5.02
CA SER A 76 -6.66 0.93 3.82
C SER A 76 -6.42 2.37 4.23
N LEU A 77 -6.04 3.23 3.30
CA LEU A 77 -5.88 4.66 3.55
C LEU A 77 -7.14 5.43 3.15
N LYS A 78 -7.46 6.45 3.94
CA LYS A 78 -8.35 7.54 3.56
C LYS A 78 -7.61 8.87 3.66
N LYS A 79 -7.92 9.77 2.73
CA LYS A 79 -7.38 11.13 2.74
C LYS A 79 -7.99 11.93 3.89
N VAL A 80 -7.17 12.68 4.60
CA VAL A 80 -7.57 13.62 5.67
C VAL A 80 -6.91 14.97 5.46
N ARG A 81 -7.36 15.98 6.20
CA ARG A 81 -6.63 17.25 6.27
C ARG A 81 -5.22 16.98 6.78
N GLY A 82 -4.21 17.31 5.97
CA GLY A 82 -2.80 17.14 6.32
C GLY A 82 -2.17 15.78 5.96
N GLY A 83 -2.90 14.83 5.36
CA GLY A 83 -2.27 13.56 4.94
C GLY A 83 -3.24 12.39 4.77
N TYR A 84 -2.87 11.23 5.31
CA TYR A 84 -3.61 9.98 5.22
C TYR A 84 -3.78 9.35 6.60
N LYS A 85 -4.90 8.66 6.82
CA LYS A 85 -5.10 7.81 8.01
C LYS A 85 -5.56 6.42 7.61
N ARG A 86 -5.25 5.42 8.43
CA ARG A 86 -5.83 4.08 8.27
C ARG A 86 -7.34 4.11 8.48
N THR A 87 -8.00 3.23 7.75
CA THR A 87 -9.43 2.97 7.82
C THR A 87 -9.68 1.53 7.41
N LEU A 88 -10.81 0.98 7.84
CA LEU A 88 -11.29 -0.29 7.34
C LEU A 88 -12.19 -0.07 6.13
N ILE A 89 -11.98 -0.87 5.08
CA ILE A 89 -12.81 -0.92 3.88
C ILE A 89 -13.02 -2.39 3.53
N THR A 90 -14.29 -2.80 3.41
CA THR A 90 -14.65 -4.15 2.97
C THR A 90 -14.80 -4.17 1.46
N GLU A 91 -14.05 -5.05 0.80
CA GLU A 91 -14.05 -5.22 -0.66
C GLU A 91 -13.94 -6.71 -1.02
N THR A 92 -14.27 -7.05 -2.27
CA THR A 92 -14.16 -8.42 -2.79
C THR A 92 -13.00 -8.50 -3.77
N PHE A 93 -12.13 -9.50 -3.58
CA PHE A 93 -10.97 -9.70 -4.45
C PHE A 93 -10.87 -11.13 -4.97
N PRO A 94 -10.36 -11.31 -6.19
CA PRO A 94 -9.92 -12.61 -6.66
C PRO A 94 -8.75 -13.13 -5.82
N PHE A 95 -8.65 -14.45 -5.76
CA PHE A 95 -7.48 -15.15 -5.24
C PHE A 95 -7.08 -16.27 -6.20
N VAL A 96 -5.79 -16.64 -6.15
CA VAL A 96 -5.25 -17.80 -6.84
C VAL A 96 -4.93 -18.83 -5.77
N GLU A 97 -5.50 -20.03 -5.90
CA GLU A 97 -5.34 -21.11 -4.91
C GLU A 97 -3.86 -21.44 -4.63
N GLY A 98 -3.01 -21.39 -5.66
CA GLY A 98 -1.56 -21.59 -5.49
C GLY A 98 -0.84 -20.50 -4.68
N PHE A 99 -1.43 -19.31 -4.49
CA PHE A 99 -0.86 -18.25 -3.65
C PHE A 99 -1.33 -18.33 -2.20
N VAL A 100 -2.58 -18.75 -2.02
CA VAL A 100 -3.25 -18.85 -0.72
C VAL A 100 -3.98 -20.18 -0.62
N PRO A 101 -3.24 -21.30 -0.50
CA PRO A 101 -3.86 -22.61 -0.33
C PRO A 101 -4.68 -22.60 0.96
N ASP A 102 -5.84 -23.24 0.91
CA ASP A 102 -6.76 -23.40 2.06
C ASP A 102 -7.29 -22.09 2.68
N LEU A 103 -7.38 -21.03 1.88
CA LEU A 103 -7.96 -19.74 2.29
C LEU A 103 -9.35 -19.94 2.94
N LYS A 104 -9.50 -19.50 4.19
CA LYS A 104 -10.75 -19.64 4.95
C LYS A 104 -11.18 -18.35 5.63
N VAL A 105 -12.45 -18.31 6.03
CA VAL A 105 -13.00 -17.23 6.85
C VAL A 105 -12.22 -17.16 8.16
N GLY A 106 -11.83 -15.96 8.55
CA GLY A 106 -11.04 -15.72 9.75
C GLY A 106 -9.56 -15.45 9.48
N ASP A 107 -9.01 -15.92 8.36
CA ASP A 107 -7.64 -15.64 7.96
C ASP A 107 -7.42 -14.14 7.76
N THR A 108 -6.22 -13.66 8.06
CA THR A 108 -5.80 -12.31 7.65
C THR A 108 -4.93 -12.43 6.41
N VAL A 109 -5.30 -11.72 5.35
CA VAL A 109 -4.60 -11.79 4.06
C VAL A 109 -4.05 -10.43 3.65
N THR A 110 -3.10 -10.45 2.73
CA THR A 110 -2.67 -9.26 1.99
C THR A 110 -3.36 -9.14 0.64
N VAL A 111 -3.62 -7.90 0.26
CA VAL A 111 -4.11 -7.52 -1.06
C VAL A 111 -3.15 -6.49 -1.67
N HIS A 112 -2.70 -6.75 -2.88
CA HIS A 112 -1.88 -5.84 -3.67
C HIS A 112 -2.34 -5.92 -5.13
N TRP A 113 -2.52 -4.77 -5.78
CA TRP A 113 -3.09 -4.69 -7.13
C TRP A 113 -4.42 -5.47 -7.32
N LYS A 114 -5.35 -5.28 -6.38
CA LYS A 114 -6.68 -5.91 -6.38
C LYS A 114 -6.64 -7.46 -6.43
N GLN A 115 -5.57 -8.07 -5.94
CA GLN A 115 -5.38 -9.51 -5.89
C GLN A 115 -4.99 -9.92 -4.48
N ILE A 116 -5.60 -11.00 -3.95
CA ILE A 116 -5.13 -11.63 -2.71
C ILE A 116 -3.83 -12.38 -3.01
N VAL A 117 -2.79 -12.09 -2.24
CA VAL A 117 -1.42 -12.59 -2.51
C VAL A 117 -0.93 -13.58 -1.45
N LYS A 118 -1.27 -13.37 -0.17
CA LYS A 118 -0.72 -14.17 0.92
C LYS A 118 -1.60 -14.15 2.15
N ILE A 119 -1.70 -15.29 2.85
CA ILE A 119 -2.19 -15.40 4.24
C ILE A 119 -1.05 -15.02 5.20
N LEU A 120 -1.32 -14.11 6.13
CA LEU A 120 -0.34 -13.56 7.04
C LEU A 120 -0.30 -14.32 8.37
N SER A 121 0.90 -14.46 8.93
CA SER A 121 1.07 -14.82 10.35
C SER A 121 0.85 -13.61 11.27
N GLU A 122 0.68 -13.86 12.57
CA GLU A 122 0.54 -12.80 13.59
C GLU A 122 1.73 -11.83 13.59
N GLU A 123 2.95 -12.35 13.55
CA GLU A 123 4.18 -11.54 13.46
C GLU A 123 4.19 -10.64 12.22
N GLU A 124 3.69 -11.13 11.08
CA GLU A 124 3.63 -10.33 9.86
C GLU A 124 2.58 -9.24 9.96
N ILE A 125 1.44 -9.51 10.59
CA ILE A 125 0.38 -8.52 10.86
C ILE A 125 0.92 -7.42 11.77
N GLU A 126 1.67 -7.76 12.83
CA GLU A 126 2.31 -6.80 13.72
C GLU A 126 3.30 -5.92 12.95
N LYS A 127 4.19 -6.53 12.17
CA LYS A 127 5.21 -5.81 11.40
C LYS A 127 4.61 -4.89 10.35
N ILE A 128 3.66 -5.38 9.53
CA ILE A 128 3.07 -4.57 8.46
C ILE A 128 2.27 -3.40 9.04
N THR A 129 1.59 -3.62 10.18
CA THR A 129 0.86 -2.58 10.89
C THR A 129 1.83 -1.53 11.44
N PHE A 130 2.84 -1.96 12.21
CA PHE A 130 3.84 -1.09 12.80
C PHE A 130 4.54 -0.21 11.75
N TRP A 131 5.03 -0.83 10.68
CA TRP A 131 5.75 -0.10 9.64
C TRP A 131 4.86 0.83 8.82
N THR A 132 3.60 0.45 8.59
CA THR A 132 2.62 1.34 7.96
C THR A 132 2.39 2.56 8.84
N ASP A 133 2.18 2.38 10.14
CA ASP A 133 1.96 3.49 11.06
C ASP A 133 3.20 4.40 11.15
N LYS A 134 4.42 3.85 11.17
CA LYS A 134 5.65 4.64 11.11
C LYS A 134 5.79 5.47 9.84
N VAL A 135 5.35 4.94 8.69
CA VAL A 135 5.31 5.74 7.45
C VAL A 135 4.29 6.86 7.56
N LEU A 136 3.08 6.58 8.04
CA LEU A 136 2.04 7.60 8.19
C LEU A 136 2.45 8.71 9.18
N GLU A 137 3.09 8.36 10.29
CA GLU A 137 3.68 9.32 11.25
C GLU A 137 4.77 10.20 10.62
N SER A 138 5.51 9.68 9.63
CA SER A 138 6.55 10.45 8.94
C SER A 138 6.02 11.45 7.92
N ILE A 139 4.74 11.31 7.55
CA ILE A 139 4.05 12.18 6.58
C ILE A 139 3.20 13.16 7.38
N GLY A 140 3.87 14.18 7.91
CA GLY A 140 3.30 15.24 8.74
C GLY A 140 4.26 16.42 8.80
#